data_AF-A0A9E5KLA3-F1
#
_entry.id   AF-A0A9E5KLA3-F1
#
_cell.length_a   1.000
_cell.length_b   1.000
_cell.length_c   1.000
_cell.angle_alpha   90.00
_cell.angle_beta   90.00
_cell.angle_gamma   90.00
#
_symmetry.space_group_name_H-M   'P 1'
#
loop_
_entity.id
_entity.type
_entity.pdbx_description
1 polymer ?
#
loop_
_entity_poly.entity_id
_entity_poly.type
_entity_poly.pdbx_seq_one_letter_code
_entity_poly.pdbx_strand_id
1 'polypeptide(L)'
;MDSLDWIPFSRGVRVLAQHPLGLLAVEKPAGVMAHPNPGEKSEGDAVLIHGNYSMEEEAFHVRDGAGGIRRVYLLNRLDSPTSGVLLLCLEASLADKVKKLFAQHQVAKRYLAVVRGRGLRTPRGTWQDVLTKSKGPEAGVRSAVKSAGGPPAITLYRWERAAEGGLPLSLLQLEPRTGRTHQLRVQTAKHGHPILGDRTYGDFDFNKNLGSARGFKRLFLHAC
;
A
#
# COMPACT_ATOMS: atom_id res chain seq x y z
N MET A 1 27.82 -8.19 -2.34
CA MET A 1 26.56 -7.46 -2.56
C MET A 1 26.85 -6.02 -2.18
N ASP A 2 26.56 -5.06 -3.05
CA ASP A 2 26.87 -3.65 -2.75
C ASP A 2 26.13 -3.18 -1.51
N SER A 3 26.82 -2.43 -0.66
CA SER A 3 26.21 -1.83 0.52
C SER A 3 25.07 -0.89 0.12
N LEU A 4 24.00 -0.91 0.91
CA LEU A 4 22.84 -0.03 0.79
C LEU A 4 22.90 1.16 1.77
N ASP A 5 24.03 1.36 2.48
CA ASP A 5 24.19 2.38 3.53
C ASP A 5 24.01 3.81 2.99
N TRP A 6 24.21 4.01 1.69
CA TRP A 6 24.00 5.29 1.01
C TRP A 6 22.53 5.61 0.76
N ILE A 7 21.60 4.66 0.95
CA ILE A 7 20.17 4.91 0.81
C ILE A 7 19.61 5.35 2.17
N PRO A 8 19.22 6.63 2.33
CA PRO A 8 18.72 7.15 3.60
C PRO A 8 17.25 6.76 3.77
N PHE A 9 17.00 5.49 4.07
CA PHE A 9 15.67 5.01 4.42
C PHE A 9 15.15 5.71 5.67
N SER A 10 13.86 6.05 5.69
CA SER A 10 13.25 6.57 6.91
C SER A 10 13.12 5.51 7.99
N ARG A 11 12.99 5.98 9.24
CA ARG A 11 12.95 5.11 10.42
C ARG A 11 11.90 4.00 10.30
N GLY A 12 12.32 2.76 10.56
CA GLY A 12 11.44 1.59 10.59
C GLY A 12 11.23 0.92 9.22
N VAL A 13 11.76 1.49 8.14
CA VAL A 13 11.88 0.77 6.87
C VAL A 13 12.97 -0.30 7.02
N ARG A 14 12.66 -1.53 6.60
CA ARG A 14 13.60 -2.67 6.68
C ARG A 14 13.85 -3.24 5.30
N VAL A 15 15.10 -3.52 4.96
CA VAL A 15 15.41 -4.31 3.75
C VAL A 15 15.13 -5.77 4.06
N LEU A 16 14.24 -6.39 3.28
CA LEU A 16 13.84 -7.79 3.43
C LEU A 16 14.67 -8.71 2.52
N ALA A 17 14.95 -8.26 1.30
CA ALA A 17 15.73 -9.02 0.33
C ALA A 17 16.40 -8.09 -0.68
N GLN A 18 17.53 -8.54 -1.21
CA GLN A 18 18.28 -7.89 -2.29
C GLN A 18 18.64 -8.94 -3.34
N HIS A 19 18.42 -8.61 -4.61
CA HIS A 19 18.84 -9.41 -5.74
C HIS A 19 20.13 -8.81 -6.33
N PRO A 20 21.09 -9.62 -6.82
CA PRO A 20 22.33 -9.12 -7.42
C PRO A 20 22.16 -8.14 -8.58
N LEU A 21 21.04 -8.23 -9.31
CA LEU A 21 20.70 -7.29 -10.40
C LEU A 21 20.10 -5.95 -9.91
N GLY A 22 20.13 -5.67 -8.61
CA GLY A 22 19.69 -4.40 -8.05
C GLY A 22 18.20 -4.30 -7.71
N LEU A 23 17.46 -5.41 -7.68
CA LEU A 23 16.09 -5.45 -7.17
C LEU A 23 16.10 -5.55 -5.64
N LEU A 24 15.29 -4.73 -4.96
CA LEU A 24 15.18 -4.70 -3.51
C LEU A 24 13.72 -4.90 -3.09
N ALA A 25 13.50 -5.71 -2.05
CA ALA A 25 12.24 -5.75 -1.32
C ALA A 25 12.45 -5.07 0.04
N VAL A 26 11.63 -4.06 0.34
CA VAL A 26 11.64 -3.37 1.62
C VAL A 26 10.29 -3.49 2.30
N GLU A 27 10.30 -3.54 3.62
CA GLU A 27 9.10 -3.44 4.43
C GLU A 27 8.85 -1.98 4.78
N LYS A 28 7.79 -1.41 4.21
CA LYS A 28 7.34 -0.06 4.54
C LYS A 28 6.48 -0.10 5.81
N PRO A 29 6.80 0.67 6.86
CA PRO A 29 5.92 0.80 8.02
C PRO A 29 4.63 1.56 7.66
N ALA A 30 3.59 1.40 8.48
CA ALA A 30 2.36 2.18 8.34
C ALA A 30 2.60 3.64 8.75
N GLY A 31 2.05 4.59 8.00
CA GLY A 31 2.23 6.04 8.20
C GLY A 31 3.31 6.66 7.31
N VAL A 32 4.18 5.86 6.71
CA VAL A 32 5.24 6.31 5.79
C VAL A 32 4.72 6.34 4.35
N MET A 33 4.89 7.45 3.63
CA MET A 33 4.53 7.59 2.22
C MET A 33 5.55 6.88 1.32
N ALA A 34 5.10 6.31 0.20
CA ALA A 34 6.01 5.69 -0.77
C ALA A 34 6.88 6.74 -1.51
N HIS A 35 6.36 7.95 -1.71
CA HIS A 35 7.04 9.11 -2.29
C HIS A 35 6.35 10.40 -1.79
N PRO A 36 6.98 11.58 -1.85
CA PRO A 36 6.36 12.84 -1.43
C PRO A 36 5.22 13.26 -2.38
N ASN A 37 4.29 14.10 -1.90
CA ASN A 37 3.29 14.70 -2.79
C ASN A 37 3.94 15.74 -3.73
N PRO A 38 3.34 16.05 -4.89
CA PRO A 38 3.83 17.09 -5.77
C PRO A 38 4.03 18.42 -5.02
N GLY A 39 5.22 19.00 -5.11
CA GLY A 39 5.54 20.29 -4.48
C GLY A 39 5.92 20.20 -2.98
N GLU A 40 5.80 19.04 -2.35
CA GLU A 40 6.29 18.82 -0.99
C GLU A 40 7.75 18.34 -1.02
N LYS A 41 8.59 18.90 -0.15
CA LYS A 41 9.93 18.36 0.10
C LYS A 41 9.82 17.10 0.95
N SER A 42 10.76 16.18 0.76
CA SER A 42 10.98 14.98 1.60
C SER A 42 11.53 15.32 2.99
N GLU A 43 10.97 16.31 3.68
CA GLU A 43 11.42 16.74 5.01
C GLU A 43 10.56 16.04 6.09
N GLY A 44 11.20 15.22 6.93
CA GLY A 44 10.56 14.44 8.02
C GLY A 44 10.43 12.93 7.76
N ASP A 45 10.13 12.16 8.81
CA ASP A 45 9.98 10.68 8.81
C ASP A 45 8.77 10.14 8.00
N ALA A 46 8.17 10.97 7.13
CA ALA A 46 6.90 10.67 6.49
C ALA A 46 7.02 10.08 5.08
N VAL A 47 8.22 9.79 4.58
CA VAL A 47 8.48 9.26 3.21
C VAL A 47 9.39 8.03 3.27
N LEU A 48 9.46 7.20 2.22
CA LEU A 48 10.22 5.95 2.25
C LEU A 48 11.74 6.18 2.31
N ILE A 49 12.22 7.13 1.51
CA ILE A 49 13.64 7.48 1.33
C ILE A 49 13.75 9.01 1.40
N HIS A 50 14.71 9.51 2.17
CA HIS A 50 15.02 10.93 2.20
C HIS A 50 15.81 11.35 0.97
N GLY A 51 15.24 12.23 0.15
CA GLY A 51 15.91 12.70 -1.05
C GLY A 51 14.95 13.38 -2.01
N ASN A 52 15.50 13.88 -3.10
CA ASN A 52 14.67 14.44 -4.17
C ASN A 52 13.96 13.30 -4.89
N TYR A 53 12.69 13.49 -5.23
CA TYR A 53 11.93 12.50 -5.98
C TYR A 53 11.54 13.08 -7.33
N SER A 54 11.91 12.38 -8.41
CA SER A 54 11.43 12.68 -9.75
C SER A 54 10.12 11.94 -9.98
N MET A 55 9.04 12.69 -10.18
CA MET A 55 7.73 12.12 -10.54
C MET A 55 7.74 11.48 -11.94
N GLU A 56 8.58 12.00 -12.83
CA GLU A 56 8.71 11.51 -14.21
C GLU A 56 9.47 10.17 -14.26
N GLU A 57 10.60 10.08 -13.58
CA GLU A 57 11.39 8.84 -13.50
C GLU A 57 10.77 7.82 -12.51
N GLU A 58 9.88 8.29 -11.63
CA GLU A 58 9.44 7.63 -10.41
C GLU A 58 10.64 7.08 -9.61
N ALA A 59 11.62 7.96 -9.37
CA ALA A 59 12.89 7.60 -8.76
C ALA A 59 13.31 8.63 -7.71
N PHE A 60 13.89 8.15 -6.62
CA PHE A 60 14.62 8.97 -5.67
C PHE A 60 16.02 9.25 -6.20
N HIS A 61 16.45 10.50 -6.13
CA HIS A 61 17.80 10.95 -6.41
C HIS A 61 18.49 11.19 -5.08
N VAL A 62 19.45 10.31 -4.79
CA VAL A 62 20.11 10.21 -3.48
C VAL A 62 21.60 10.41 -3.66
N ARG A 63 22.22 11.18 -2.76
CA ARG A 63 23.67 11.35 -2.74
C ARG A 63 24.33 10.06 -2.24
N ASP A 64 25.33 9.56 -2.96
CA ASP A 64 26.00 8.30 -2.62
C ASP A 64 27.07 8.40 -1.53
N GLY A 65 27.31 9.61 -1.00
CA GLY A 65 28.36 9.90 -0.03
C GLY A 65 29.75 10.12 -0.64
N ALA A 66 29.95 9.78 -1.91
CA ALA A 66 31.18 10.00 -2.68
C ALA A 66 31.12 11.24 -3.58
N GLY A 67 30.03 12.03 -3.48
CA GLY A 67 29.78 13.22 -4.29
C GLY A 67 28.92 12.97 -5.54
N GLY A 68 28.56 11.70 -5.81
CA GLY A 68 27.66 11.32 -6.90
C GLY A 68 26.18 11.35 -6.48
N ILE A 69 25.31 11.32 -7.49
CA ILE A 69 23.87 11.12 -7.32
C ILE A 69 23.50 9.78 -7.94
N ARG A 70 22.92 8.91 -7.14
CA ARG A 70 22.38 7.61 -7.56
C ARG A 70 20.86 7.64 -7.54
N ARG A 71 20.27 6.77 -8.35
CA ARG A 71 18.82 6.64 -8.50
C ARG A 71 18.32 5.39 -7.78
N VAL A 72 17.19 5.52 -7.08
CA VAL A 72 16.44 4.40 -6.51
C VAL A 72 15.03 4.46 -7.08
N TYR A 73 14.73 3.58 -8.01
CA TYR A 73 13.45 3.52 -8.72
C TYR A 73 12.39 2.86 -7.86
N LEU A 74 11.23 3.52 -7.75
CA LEU A 74 10.06 2.99 -7.07
C LEU A 74 9.25 2.13 -8.05
N LEU A 75 9.09 0.84 -7.79
CA LEU A 75 8.42 -0.08 -8.73
C LEU A 75 6.92 -0.22 -8.49
N ASN A 76 6.50 -0.02 -7.23
CA ASN A 76 5.11 0.01 -6.83
C ASN A 76 4.89 0.94 -5.64
N ARG A 77 3.63 1.24 -5.35
CA ARG A 77 3.25 2.12 -4.24
C ARG A 77 2.27 1.44 -3.30
N LEU A 78 2.38 1.81 -2.03
CA LEU A 78 1.40 1.51 -1.00
C LEU A 78 0.90 2.84 -0.44
N ASP A 79 -0.40 2.91 -0.10
CA ASP A 79 -0.94 4.06 0.63
C ASP A 79 -0.11 4.29 1.91
N SER A 80 0.06 5.55 2.33
CA SER A 80 0.77 5.88 3.58
C SER A 80 0.38 4.98 4.77
N PRO A 81 -0.92 4.81 5.11
CA PRO A 81 -1.31 3.99 6.25
C PRO A 81 -1.15 2.47 6.03
N THR A 82 -0.94 2.00 4.80
CA THR A 82 -0.74 0.57 4.49
C THR A 82 0.71 0.19 4.75
N SER A 83 0.95 -0.89 5.50
CA SER A 83 2.32 -1.41 5.71
C SER A 83 2.65 -2.55 4.75
N GLY A 84 3.92 -2.96 4.71
CA GLY A 84 4.33 -4.23 4.11
C GLY A 84 5.28 -4.07 2.93
N VAL A 85 5.37 -5.11 2.11
CA VAL A 85 6.37 -5.22 1.04
C VAL A 85 6.17 -4.17 -0.06
N LEU A 86 7.26 -3.47 -0.37
CA LEU A 86 7.39 -2.53 -1.48
C LEU A 86 8.69 -2.83 -2.23
N LEU A 87 8.66 -2.77 -3.56
CA LEU A 87 9.80 -3.10 -4.41
C LEU A 87 10.49 -1.83 -4.93
N LEU A 88 11.81 -1.83 -4.84
CA LEU A 88 12.70 -0.81 -5.37
C LEU A 88 13.68 -1.42 -6.37
N CYS A 89 14.25 -0.61 -7.25
CA CYS A 89 15.30 -1.04 -8.16
C CYS A 89 16.42 0.00 -8.23
N LEU A 90 17.66 -0.46 -8.33
CA LEU A 90 18.83 0.40 -8.50
C LEU A 90 19.21 0.61 -9.98
N GLU A 91 18.71 -0.28 -10.86
CA GLU A 91 19.00 -0.27 -12.29
C GLU A 91 17.79 0.20 -13.11
N ALA A 92 17.99 1.22 -13.95
CA ALA A 92 16.93 1.84 -14.77
C ALA A 92 16.27 0.83 -15.72
N SER A 93 17.09 0.09 -16.46
CA SER A 93 16.62 -0.88 -17.46
C SER A 93 15.83 -2.04 -16.85
N LEU A 94 16.17 -2.44 -15.63
CA LEU A 94 15.42 -3.44 -14.88
C LEU A 94 14.13 -2.84 -14.30
N ALA A 95 14.19 -1.61 -13.78
CA ALA A 95 13.02 -0.91 -13.27
C ALA A 95 11.91 -0.82 -14.33
N ASP A 96 12.26 -0.44 -15.57
CA ASP A 96 11.30 -0.36 -16.68
C ASP A 96 10.68 -1.72 -17.00
N LYS A 97 11.49 -2.79 -17.01
CA LYS A 97 10.99 -4.16 -17.24
C LYS A 97 10.01 -4.58 -16.15
N VAL A 98 10.35 -4.36 -14.88
CA VAL A 98 9.50 -4.76 -13.75
C VAL A 98 8.22 -3.91 -13.71
N LYS A 99 8.29 -2.60 -13.97
CA LYS A 99 7.11 -1.74 -14.07
C LYS A 99 6.16 -2.20 -15.18
N LYS A 100 6.69 -2.68 -16.32
CA LYS A 100 5.86 -3.31 -17.37
C LYS A 100 5.14 -4.57 -16.86
N LEU A 101 5.81 -5.43 -16.08
CA LEU A 101 5.15 -6.60 -15.46
C LEU A 101 4.01 -6.19 -14.52
N PHE A 102 4.19 -5.12 -13.73
CA PHE A 102 3.12 -4.56 -12.90
C PHE A 102 1.95 -4.05 -13.73
N ALA A 103 2.23 -3.29 -14.80
CA ALA A 103 1.24 -2.74 -15.72
C ALA A 103 0.45 -3.84 -16.45
N GLN A 104 1.12 -4.96 -16.78
CA GLN A 104 0.53 -6.15 -17.40
C GLN A 104 -0.11 -7.12 -16.39
N HIS A 105 -0.16 -6.77 -15.10
CA HIS A 105 -0.75 -7.57 -14.03
C HIS A 105 -0.10 -8.96 -13.84
N GLN A 106 1.18 -9.08 -14.19
CA GLN A 106 1.96 -10.32 -14.05
C GLN A 106 2.64 -10.46 -12.67
N VAL A 107 2.63 -9.40 -11.86
CA VAL A 107 3.12 -9.44 -10.48
C VAL A 107 1.99 -9.83 -9.53
N ALA A 108 2.16 -10.97 -8.87
CA ALA A 108 1.26 -11.40 -7.80
C ALA A 108 1.44 -10.51 -6.57
N LYS A 109 0.33 -10.04 -6.00
CA LYS A 109 0.31 -9.22 -4.79
C LYS A 109 -0.65 -9.84 -3.80
N ARG A 110 -0.24 -9.97 -2.55
CA ARG A 110 -1.06 -10.50 -1.48
C ARG A 110 -1.10 -9.51 -0.33
N TYR A 111 -2.27 -9.39 0.28
CA TYR A 111 -2.49 -8.54 1.44
C TYR A 111 -3.23 -9.31 2.51
N LEU A 112 -2.95 -8.96 3.76
CA LEU A 112 -3.77 -9.32 4.90
C LEU A 112 -4.49 -8.08 5.41
N ALA A 113 -5.79 -8.24 5.68
CA ALA A 113 -6.65 -7.18 6.19
C ALA A 113 -7.47 -7.65 7.38
N VAL A 114 -7.47 -6.89 8.47
CA VAL A 114 -8.45 -7.09 9.55
C VAL A 114 -9.67 -6.24 9.22
N VAL A 115 -10.83 -6.87 9.07
CA VAL A 115 -12.08 -6.23 8.65
C VAL A 115 -13.16 -6.40 9.70
N ARG A 116 -14.16 -5.50 9.70
CA ARG A 116 -15.38 -5.66 10.50
C ARG A 116 -16.26 -6.80 9.95
N GLY A 117 -16.88 -7.53 10.87
CA GLY A 117 -17.77 -8.67 10.61
C GLY A 117 -17.20 -9.99 11.14
N ARG A 118 -18.08 -10.94 11.50
CA ARG A 118 -17.72 -12.31 11.87
C ARG A 118 -17.97 -13.24 10.68
N GLY A 119 -16.93 -13.51 9.91
CA GLY A 119 -17.05 -14.35 8.71
C GLY A 119 -17.60 -13.60 7.49
N LEU A 120 -17.47 -14.27 6.35
CA LEU A 120 -18.14 -13.92 5.11
C LEU A 120 -19.13 -15.04 4.78
N ARG A 121 -20.27 -14.70 4.19
CA ARG A 121 -21.25 -15.70 3.71
C ARG A 121 -20.60 -16.71 2.76
N THR A 122 -19.71 -16.22 1.90
CA THR A 122 -18.88 -17.05 1.03
C THR A 122 -17.42 -16.88 1.45
N PRO A 123 -16.70 -17.93 1.88
CA PRO A 123 -15.36 -17.79 2.48
C PRO A 123 -14.27 -17.48 1.46
N ARG A 124 -14.55 -17.53 0.16
CA ARG A 124 -13.63 -17.10 -0.90
C ARG A 124 -14.41 -16.67 -2.13
N GLY A 125 -13.85 -15.79 -2.93
CA GLY A 125 -14.48 -15.37 -4.17
C GLY A 125 -13.72 -14.25 -4.86
N THR A 126 -14.38 -13.63 -5.83
CA THR A 126 -13.86 -12.51 -6.59
C THR A 126 -14.81 -11.34 -6.48
N TRP A 127 -14.30 -10.20 -6.02
CA TRP A 127 -14.99 -8.93 -6.12
C TRP A 127 -14.61 -8.25 -7.44
N GLN A 128 -15.64 -7.90 -8.21
CA GLN A 128 -15.52 -7.16 -9.46
C GLN A 128 -16.36 -5.89 -9.34
N ASP A 129 -15.68 -4.77 -9.11
CA ASP A 129 -16.31 -3.46 -8.93
C ASP A 129 -15.77 -2.47 -9.96
N VAL A 130 -16.45 -1.32 -10.08
CA VAL A 130 -16.00 -0.20 -10.90
C VAL A 130 -15.59 0.95 -9.97
N LEU A 131 -14.33 1.37 -10.02
CA LEU A 131 -13.78 2.40 -9.12
C LEU A 131 -13.35 3.63 -9.89
N THR A 132 -13.83 4.80 -9.49
CA THR A 132 -13.38 6.09 -10.03
C THR A 132 -12.75 6.95 -8.96
N LYS A 133 -11.67 7.66 -9.32
CA LYS A 133 -11.11 8.70 -8.46
C LYS A 133 -12.13 9.82 -8.27
N SER A 134 -12.25 10.31 -7.05
CA SER A 134 -13.03 11.49 -6.68
C SER A 134 -12.19 12.42 -5.82
N LYS A 135 -12.54 13.70 -5.79
CA LYS A 135 -11.95 14.64 -4.83
C LYS A 135 -12.45 14.29 -3.43
N GLY A 136 -11.53 14.07 -2.50
CA GLY A 136 -11.82 14.00 -1.07
C GLY A 136 -11.82 15.38 -0.42
N PRO A 137 -12.16 15.45 0.88
CA PRO A 137 -11.90 16.61 1.72
C PRO A 137 -10.41 16.96 1.69
N GLU A 138 -10.08 18.25 1.82
CA GLU A 138 -8.70 18.75 1.89
C GLU A 138 -7.82 18.38 0.68
N ALA A 139 -8.40 18.38 -0.53
CA ALA A 139 -7.71 18.08 -1.79
C ALA A 139 -7.09 16.66 -1.92
N GLY A 140 -7.33 15.76 -0.95
CA GLY A 140 -6.86 14.37 -1.01
C GLY A 140 -7.59 13.53 -2.08
N VAL A 141 -6.93 12.51 -2.62
CA VAL A 141 -7.55 11.59 -3.59
C VAL A 141 -8.41 10.56 -2.84
N ARG A 142 -9.70 10.48 -3.19
CA ARG A 142 -10.57 9.37 -2.81
C ARG A 142 -10.91 8.54 -4.05
N SER A 143 -11.44 7.36 -3.81
CA SER A 143 -12.09 6.51 -4.79
C SER A 143 -13.49 6.15 -4.29
N ALA A 144 -14.43 6.09 -5.22
CA ALA A 144 -15.82 5.73 -4.99
C ALA A 144 -16.26 4.66 -6.00
N VAL A 145 -17.22 3.83 -5.60
CA VAL A 145 -17.84 2.83 -6.47
C VAL A 145 -18.86 3.51 -7.38
N LYS A 146 -18.83 3.20 -8.67
CA LYS A 146 -19.88 3.59 -9.63
C LYS A 146 -20.67 2.39 -10.11
N SER A 147 -21.91 2.65 -10.54
CA SER A 147 -22.78 1.65 -11.17
C SER A 147 -22.31 1.26 -12.58
N ALA A 148 -21.70 2.18 -13.33
CA ALA A 148 -21.11 1.93 -14.66
C ALA A 148 -20.08 3.01 -15.04
N GLY A 149 -19.31 2.77 -16.11
CA GLY A 149 -18.51 3.82 -16.78
C GLY A 149 -17.21 4.21 -16.08
N GLY A 150 -16.53 3.28 -15.43
CA GLY A 150 -15.20 3.50 -14.82
C GLY A 150 -14.30 2.28 -14.97
N PRO A 151 -13.01 2.38 -14.60
CA PRO A 151 -12.08 1.28 -14.77
C PRO A 151 -12.42 0.11 -13.82
N PRO A 152 -12.32 -1.14 -14.29
CA PRO A 152 -12.60 -2.31 -13.46
C PRO A 152 -11.57 -2.45 -12.34
N ALA A 153 -12.05 -2.93 -11.20
CA ALA A 153 -11.29 -3.28 -10.02
C ALA A 153 -11.60 -4.72 -9.62
N ILE A 154 -10.60 -5.60 -9.75
CA ILE A 154 -10.74 -7.03 -9.51
C ILE A 154 -9.86 -7.44 -8.34
N THR A 155 -10.45 -8.05 -7.33
CA THR A 155 -9.77 -8.56 -6.14
C THR A 155 -10.29 -9.96 -5.81
N LEU A 156 -9.39 -10.94 -5.72
CA LEU A 156 -9.72 -12.22 -5.13
C LEU A 156 -9.62 -12.09 -3.63
N TYR A 157 -10.60 -12.59 -2.89
CA TYR A 157 -10.59 -12.59 -1.44
C TYR A 157 -10.72 -14.00 -0.91
N ARG A 158 -10.14 -14.22 0.27
CA ARG A 158 -10.33 -15.42 1.07
C ARG A 158 -10.43 -15.00 2.54
N TRP A 159 -11.48 -15.47 3.20
CA TRP A 159 -11.59 -15.40 4.64
C TRP A 159 -10.68 -16.44 5.27
N GLU A 160 -9.88 -16.01 6.24
CA GLU A 160 -8.91 -16.87 6.94
C GLU A 160 -9.48 -17.33 8.28
N ARG A 161 -9.89 -16.36 9.12
CA ARG A 161 -10.43 -16.63 10.46
C ARG A 161 -11.19 -15.43 11.02
N ALA A 162 -12.02 -15.69 12.03
CA ALA A 162 -12.61 -14.64 12.88
C ALA A 162 -11.66 -14.29 14.02
N ALA A 163 -11.83 -13.10 14.60
CA ALA A 163 -11.15 -12.75 15.84
C ALA A 163 -11.70 -13.56 17.01
N GLU A 164 -10.81 -13.89 17.94
CA GLU A 164 -11.15 -14.54 19.21
C GLU A 164 -11.85 -13.55 20.17
N GLY A 165 -12.49 -14.08 21.21
CA GLY A 165 -13.10 -13.26 22.27
C GLY A 165 -14.36 -12.50 21.82
N GLY A 166 -14.98 -12.88 20.71
CA GLY A 166 -16.27 -12.34 20.27
C GLY A 166 -16.20 -10.93 19.65
N LEU A 167 -15.03 -10.41 19.32
CA LEU A 167 -14.99 -9.17 18.54
C LEU A 167 -15.57 -9.43 17.13
N PRO A 168 -16.39 -8.51 16.58
CA PRO A 168 -16.93 -8.66 15.24
C PRO A 168 -15.87 -8.29 14.20
N LEU A 169 -14.80 -9.07 14.16
CA LEU A 169 -13.64 -8.87 13.28
C LEU A 169 -13.26 -10.18 12.58
N SER A 170 -12.72 -10.05 11.38
CA SER A 170 -12.20 -11.17 10.59
C SER A 170 -10.89 -10.81 9.92
N LEU A 171 -10.04 -11.81 9.69
CA LEU A 171 -8.85 -11.70 8.87
C LEU A 171 -9.18 -12.16 7.44
N LEU A 172 -8.93 -11.29 6.47
CA LEU A 172 -9.01 -11.61 5.05
C LEU A 172 -7.63 -11.63 4.42
N GLN A 173 -7.40 -12.58 3.54
CA GLN A 173 -6.39 -12.49 2.50
C GLN A 173 -7.02 -11.86 1.25
N LEU A 174 -6.33 -10.88 0.66
CA LEU A 174 -6.75 -10.16 -0.54
C LEU A 174 -5.66 -10.21 -1.60
N GLU A 175 -6.03 -10.54 -2.83
CA GLU A 175 -5.14 -10.60 -3.99
C GLU A 175 -5.69 -9.71 -5.12
N PRO A 176 -5.27 -8.42 -5.18
CA PRO A 176 -5.76 -7.50 -6.21
C PRO A 176 -5.12 -7.80 -7.57
N ARG A 177 -5.96 -8.14 -8.57
CA ARG A 177 -5.54 -8.35 -9.96
C ARG A 177 -5.37 -7.04 -10.72
N THR A 178 -6.04 -5.99 -10.27
CA THR A 178 -5.84 -4.60 -10.74
C THR A 178 -5.13 -3.77 -9.66
N GLY A 179 -4.86 -2.49 -9.93
CA GLY A 179 -4.16 -1.59 -9.00
C GLY A 179 -4.80 -0.21 -8.91
N ARG A 180 -6.11 -0.13 -8.63
CA ARG A 180 -6.81 1.16 -8.51
C ARG A 180 -6.52 1.82 -7.15
N THR A 181 -6.60 3.14 -7.10
CA THR A 181 -6.40 3.91 -5.86
C THR A 181 -7.36 3.42 -4.78
N HIS A 182 -6.84 3.15 -3.58
CA HIS A 182 -7.61 2.63 -2.44
C HIS A 182 -8.44 1.37 -2.74
N GLN A 183 -8.12 0.60 -3.78
CA GLN A 183 -8.97 -0.48 -4.29
C GLN A 183 -9.46 -1.44 -3.20
N LEU A 184 -8.53 -2.02 -2.43
CA LEU A 184 -8.87 -2.97 -1.37
C LEU A 184 -9.78 -2.35 -0.32
N ARG A 185 -9.43 -1.14 0.14
CA ARG A 185 -10.17 -0.38 1.16
C ARG A 185 -11.60 -0.08 0.75
N VAL A 186 -11.80 0.38 -0.49
CA VAL A 186 -13.13 0.68 -1.04
C VAL A 186 -13.94 -0.60 -1.23
N GLN A 187 -13.35 -1.65 -1.82
CA GLN A 187 -14.07 -2.89 -2.08
C GLN A 187 -14.49 -3.58 -0.78
N THR A 188 -13.58 -3.68 0.20
CA THR A 188 -13.92 -4.26 1.50
C THR A 188 -15.08 -3.53 2.17
N ALA A 189 -15.10 -2.18 2.13
CA ALA A 189 -16.19 -1.39 2.67
C ALA A 189 -17.50 -1.58 1.87
N LYS A 190 -17.43 -1.58 0.53
CA LYS A 190 -18.58 -1.79 -0.36
C LYS A 190 -19.26 -3.13 -0.11
N HIS A 191 -18.48 -4.18 0.16
CA HIS A 191 -18.97 -5.52 0.45
C HIS A 191 -19.32 -5.73 1.92
N GLY A 192 -19.45 -4.66 2.72
CA GLY A 192 -19.92 -4.72 4.11
C GLY A 192 -18.86 -5.08 5.16
N HIS A 193 -17.59 -5.13 4.76
CA HIS A 193 -16.46 -5.56 5.58
C HIS A 193 -15.37 -4.49 5.65
N PRO A 194 -15.65 -3.25 6.10
CA PRO A 194 -14.64 -2.19 6.13
C PRO A 194 -13.40 -2.58 6.94
N ILE A 195 -12.21 -2.17 6.47
CA ILE A 195 -10.94 -2.45 7.15
C ILE A 195 -10.86 -1.68 8.47
N LEU A 196 -10.42 -2.38 9.52
CA LEU A 196 -10.20 -1.82 10.84
C LEU A 196 -9.17 -0.70 10.80
N GLY A 197 -9.50 0.43 11.44
CA GLY A 197 -8.65 1.61 11.50
C GLY A 197 -8.62 2.44 10.21
N ASP A 198 -9.41 2.10 9.20
CA ASP A 198 -9.55 2.94 8.01
C ASP A 198 -10.29 4.24 8.34
N ARG A 199 -9.58 5.38 8.20
CA ARG A 199 -10.12 6.72 8.48
C ARG A 199 -10.85 7.36 7.30
N THR A 200 -11.03 6.64 6.20
CA THR A 200 -11.69 7.14 4.99
C THR A 200 -12.91 6.31 4.63
N TYR A 201 -12.80 4.99 4.70
CA TYR A 201 -13.84 4.04 4.28
C TYR A 201 -14.29 3.11 5.43
N GLY A 202 -13.73 3.31 6.61
CA GLY A 202 -13.99 2.47 7.77
C GLY A 202 -15.30 2.80 8.48
N ASP A 203 -15.61 2.00 9.50
CA ASP A 203 -16.63 2.32 10.50
C ASP A 203 -16.00 3.22 11.58
N PHE A 204 -16.32 4.52 11.54
CA PHE A 204 -15.66 5.52 12.38
C PHE A 204 -15.91 5.34 13.87
N ASP A 205 -17.14 5.06 14.26
CA ASP A 205 -17.51 4.87 15.67
C ASP A 205 -16.87 3.61 16.24
N PHE A 206 -16.90 2.52 15.47
CA PHE A 206 -16.24 1.28 15.86
C PHE A 206 -14.72 1.45 15.99
N ASN A 207 -14.10 2.14 15.02
CA ASN A 207 -12.67 2.45 15.05
C ASN A 207 -12.30 3.31 16.26
N LYS A 208 -13.11 4.33 16.58
CA LYS A 208 -12.88 5.21 17.74
C LYS A 208 -12.97 4.43 19.06
N ASN A 209 -14.03 3.64 19.23
CA ASN A 209 -14.28 2.89 20.46
C ASN A 209 -13.22 1.80 20.68
N LEU A 210 -13.00 0.94 19.67
CA LEU A 210 -12.05 -0.15 19.79
C LEU A 210 -10.60 0.36 19.80
N GLY A 211 -10.30 1.41 19.02
CA GLY A 211 -9.00 2.08 19.00
C GLY A 211 -8.62 2.67 20.35
N SER A 212 -9.56 3.34 21.03
CA SER A 212 -9.36 3.86 22.38
C SER A 212 -9.16 2.74 23.41
N ALA A 213 -9.95 1.67 23.32
CA ALA A 213 -9.88 0.54 24.25
C ALA A 213 -8.63 -0.35 24.07
N ARG A 214 -8.08 -0.44 22.85
CA ARG A 214 -6.97 -1.36 22.51
C ARG A 214 -5.67 -0.63 22.14
N GLY A 215 -5.67 0.70 22.11
CA GLY A 215 -4.46 1.51 21.91
C GLY A 215 -3.91 1.56 20.49
N PHE A 216 -4.73 1.36 19.44
CA PHE A 216 -4.27 1.47 18.05
C PHE A 216 -4.78 2.74 17.36
N LYS A 217 -3.97 3.26 16.42
CA LYS A 217 -4.31 4.42 15.59
C LYS A 217 -4.03 4.20 14.09
N ARG A 218 -3.77 2.95 13.67
CA ARG A 218 -3.33 2.60 12.30
C ARG A 218 -4.39 1.83 11.52
N LEU A 219 -4.22 1.80 10.20
CA LEU A 219 -4.93 0.89 9.30
C LEU A 219 -4.38 -0.54 9.45
N PHE A 220 -5.29 -1.51 9.49
CA PHE A 220 -4.95 -2.94 9.49
C PHE A 220 -5.01 -3.52 8.07
N LEU A 221 -4.13 -3.01 7.21
CA LEU A 221 -3.86 -3.54 5.88
C LEU A 221 -2.35 -3.70 5.71
N HIS A 222 -1.91 -4.89 5.33
CA HIS A 222 -0.50 -5.23 5.20
C HIS A 222 -0.22 -5.99 3.89
N ALA A 223 0.70 -5.50 3.07
CA ALA A 223 1.21 -6.18 1.88
C ALA A 223 2.21 -7.27 2.31
N CYS A 224 1.94 -8.52 1.96
CA CYS A 224 2.72 -9.69 2.37
C CYS A 224 3.67 -10.14 1.26
#